data_AF-A0A2U2CAX6-F1
#
_entry.id   AF-A0A2U2CAX6-F1
#
_cell.length_a   1.000
_cell.length_b   1.000
_cell.length_c   1.000
_cell.angle_alpha   90.00
_cell.angle_beta   90.00
_cell.angle_gamma   90.00
#
_symmetry.space_group_name_H-M   'P 1'
#
loop_
_entity.id
_entity.type
_entity.pdbx_description
1 polymer ?
#
loop_
_entity_poly.entity_id
_entity_poly.type
_entity_poly.pdbx_seq_one_letter_code
_entity_poly.pdbx_strand_id
1 'polypeptide(L)'
;MGGRWTASLGQRMVPVPAVPGARLVCADAGDLGRALAGLQGGSGRPEPDALYRAYADEKPLLARIRAREGVADPCAAPERSPLQPPRAPALLLSAASVPLSRIMGLLVALAPGGVVWKPAPGAAASAHLLMRVLVPHAGGRLALLQGDHATGGLLAKAMTEGQGTLIWASDAAPPDGMDACTRVSARGPATDPRRR
;
A
#
# COMPACT_ATOMS: atom_id res chain seq x y z
N MET A 1 1.69 -21.49 12.85
CA MET A 1 1.89 -20.49 13.92
C MET A 1 1.44 -19.15 13.39
N GLY A 2 0.25 -18.68 13.80
CA GLY A 2 -0.37 -17.45 13.32
C GLY A 2 -0.24 -16.35 14.38
N GLY A 3 0.14 -15.15 13.96
CA GLY A 3 0.18 -13.96 14.82
C GLY A 3 -1.18 -13.74 15.46
N ARG A 4 -1.22 -13.77 16.79
CA ARG A 4 -2.43 -13.58 17.58
C ARG A 4 -2.68 -12.08 17.75
N TRP A 5 -3.75 -11.61 17.12
CA TRP A 5 -4.33 -10.27 17.26
C TRP A 5 -4.98 -10.07 18.64
N THR A 6 -4.22 -10.20 19.74
CA THR A 6 -4.76 -10.19 21.11
C THR A 6 -4.39 -8.96 21.93
N ALA A 7 -3.55 -8.05 21.43
CA ALA A 7 -3.21 -6.81 22.12
C ALA A 7 -4.34 -5.76 21.96
N SER A 8 -4.58 -4.96 23.01
CA SER A 8 -5.60 -3.90 22.97
C SER A 8 -5.23 -2.79 21.96
N LEU A 9 -6.23 -2.07 21.41
CA LEU A 9 -6.00 -1.05 20.37
C LEU A 9 -4.98 0.02 20.81
N GLY A 10 -5.04 0.47 22.07
CA GLY A 10 -4.08 1.45 22.62
C GLY A 10 -2.63 0.95 22.68
N GLN A 11 -2.41 -0.37 22.78
CA GLN A 11 -1.07 -0.96 22.75
C GLN A 11 -0.54 -1.23 21.34
N ARG A 12 -1.42 -1.14 20.33
CA ARG A 12 -1.06 -1.32 18.91
C ARG A 12 -0.83 0.01 18.20
N MET A 13 -1.23 1.13 18.81
CA MET A 13 -1.13 2.49 18.26
C MET A 13 0.23 3.12 18.54
N VAL A 14 1.06 3.28 17.50
CA VAL A 14 2.43 3.85 17.64
C VAL A 14 2.55 5.14 16.85
N PRO A 15 3.13 6.23 17.39
CA PRO A 15 3.39 7.44 16.61
C PRO A 15 4.17 7.14 15.32
N VAL A 16 3.71 7.71 14.20
CA VAL A 16 4.47 7.74 12.94
C VAL A 16 5.55 8.83 13.07
N PRO A 17 6.85 8.50 13.00
CA PRO A 17 7.89 9.52 12.99
C PRO A 17 7.71 10.45 11.77
N ALA A 18 7.98 11.75 11.96
CA ALA A 18 7.81 12.81 10.96
C ALA A 18 6.36 13.17 10.58
N VAL A 19 5.33 12.55 11.18
CA VAL A 19 3.93 12.92 10.96
C VAL A 19 3.22 13.21 12.29
N PRO A 20 3.06 14.49 12.69
CA PRO A 20 2.40 14.87 13.93
C PRO A 20 0.97 14.30 14.00
N GLY A 21 0.66 13.55 15.06
CA GLY A 21 -0.69 13.03 15.32
C GLY A 21 -1.05 11.71 14.64
N ALA A 22 -0.26 11.21 13.67
CA ALA A 22 -0.54 9.92 13.04
C ALA A 22 -0.10 8.74 13.92
N ARG A 23 -0.91 7.68 13.93
CA ARG A 23 -0.67 6.44 14.69
C ARG A 23 -0.72 5.22 13.75
N LEU A 24 0.30 4.37 13.81
CA LEU A 24 0.35 3.04 13.18
C LEU A 24 -0.42 2.04 14.03
N VAL A 25 -1.20 1.14 13.43
CA VAL A 25 -1.75 -0.04 14.11
C VAL A 25 -1.07 -1.29 13.53
N CYS A 26 -0.14 -1.88 14.28
CA CYS A 26 0.58 -3.09 13.88
C CYS A 26 0.05 -4.31 14.63
N ALA A 27 0.07 -5.49 13.99
CA ALA A 27 -0.42 -6.74 14.60
C ALA A 27 0.54 -7.27 15.68
N ASP A 28 1.84 -7.02 15.54
CA ASP A 28 2.88 -7.28 16.55
C ASP A 28 4.08 -6.31 16.44
N ALA A 29 5.05 -6.45 17.36
CA ALA A 29 6.26 -5.62 17.45
C ALA A 29 7.23 -5.80 16.25
N GLY A 30 7.20 -6.94 15.57
CA GLY A 30 8.00 -7.19 14.36
C GLY A 30 7.43 -6.45 13.15
N ASP A 31 6.10 -6.37 13.03
CA ASP A 31 5.41 -5.54 12.02
C ASP A 31 5.70 -4.05 12.22
N LEU A 32 5.82 -3.60 13.46
CA LEU A 32 6.18 -2.23 13.79
C LEU A 32 7.59 -1.86 13.32
N GLY A 33 8.59 -2.70 13.60
CA GLY A 33 9.96 -2.47 13.14
C GLY A 33 10.06 -2.37 11.62
N ARG A 34 9.28 -3.18 10.89
CA ARG A 34 9.19 -3.13 9.43
C ARG A 34 8.51 -1.87 8.92
N ALA A 35 7.39 -1.46 9.53
CA ALA A 35 6.68 -0.24 9.14
C ALA A 35 7.55 1.03 9.36
N LEU A 36 8.30 1.09 10.46
CA LEU A 36 9.22 2.18 10.76
C LEU A 36 10.44 2.19 9.82
N ALA A 37 11.01 1.03 9.49
CA ALA A 37 12.09 0.95 8.49
C ALA A 37 11.64 1.40 7.09
N GLY A 38 10.41 1.07 6.71
CA GLY A 38 9.75 1.58 5.49
C GLY A 38 9.66 3.10 5.44
N LEU A 39 9.25 3.72 6.55
CA LEU A 39 9.15 5.17 6.70
C LEU A 39 10.51 5.88 6.67
N GLN A 40 11.58 5.19 7.08
CA GLN A 40 12.95 5.72 7.05
C GLN A 40 13.66 5.47 5.70
N GLY A 41 12.97 4.85 4.74
CA GLY A 41 13.54 4.52 3.43
C GLY A 41 14.69 3.53 3.56
N GLY A 42 14.36 2.28 3.90
CA GLY A 42 15.31 1.20 4.21
C GLY A 42 16.63 1.19 3.43
N SER A 43 17.69 0.71 4.08
CA SER A 43 19.06 0.77 3.56
C SER A 43 19.31 -0.11 2.33
N GLY A 44 18.41 -1.05 2.02
CA GLY A 44 18.50 -1.92 0.85
C GLY A 44 17.85 -1.31 -0.39
N ARG A 45 18.32 -1.72 -1.57
CA ARG A 45 17.62 -1.46 -2.83
C ARG A 45 16.55 -2.52 -3.05
N PRO A 46 15.34 -2.15 -3.51
CA PRO A 46 14.34 -3.13 -3.89
C PRO A 46 14.82 -3.90 -5.12
N GLU A 47 14.42 -5.17 -5.23
CA GLU A 47 14.70 -6.03 -6.38
C GLU A 47 13.40 -6.26 -7.19
N PRO A 48 13.14 -5.48 -8.25
CA PRO A 48 11.86 -5.52 -8.96
C PRO A 48 11.49 -6.90 -9.49
N ASP A 49 12.45 -7.63 -10.05
CA ASP A 49 12.20 -8.97 -10.58
C ASP A 49 11.86 -9.99 -9.47
N ALA A 50 12.48 -9.86 -8.30
CA ALA A 50 12.17 -10.70 -7.15
C ALA A 50 10.78 -10.38 -6.57
N LEU A 51 10.42 -9.10 -6.51
CA LEU A 51 9.08 -8.65 -6.14
C LEU A 51 8.01 -9.23 -7.10
N TYR A 52 8.24 -9.16 -8.41
CA TYR A 52 7.32 -9.72 -9.41
C TYR A 52 7.18 -11.24 -9.32
N ARG A 53 8.29 -11.96 -9.10
CA ARG A 53 8.26 -13.42 -8.89
C ARG A 53 7.48 -13.80 -7.63
N ALA A 54 7.76 -13.14 -6.50
CA ALA A 54 7.07 -13.40 -5.24
C ALA A 54 5.54 -13.20 -5.34
N TYR A 55 5.09 -12.18 -6.09
CA TYR A 55 3.67 -12.01 -6.40
C TYR A 55 3.12 -13.14 -7.27
N ALA A 56 3.85 -13.53 -8.31
CA ALA A 56 3.40 -14.57 -9.24
C ALA A 56 3.22 -15.93 -8.53
N ASP A 57 4.14 -16.26 -7.62
CA ASP A 57 4.12 -17.52 -6.86
C ASP A 57 2.91 -17.60 -5.90
N GLU A 58 2.50 -16.47 -5.33
CA GLU A 58 1.39 -16.38 -4.36
C GLU A 58 0.03 -16.09 -5.00
N LYS A 59 -0.01 -15.86 -6.32
CA LYS A 59 -1.21 -15.49 -7.07
C LYS A 59 -2.43 -16.38 -6.76
N PRO A 60 -2.34 -17.73 -6.70
CA PRO A 60 -3.50 -18.57 -6.41
C PRO A 60 -4.07 -18.35 -5.00
N LEU A 61 -3.20 -18.11 -4.01
CA LEU A 61 -3.63 -17.86 -2.64
C LEU A 61 -4.22 -16.45 -2.50
N LEU A 62 -3.60 -15.45 -3.12
CA LEU A 62 -4.11 -14.08 -3.17
C LEU A 62 -5.52 -14.03 -3.77
N ALA A 63 -5.76 -14.69 -4.90
CA ALA A 63 -7.08 -14.74 -5.53
C ALA A 63 -8.14 -15.36 -4.60
N ARG A 64 -7.79 -16.43 -3.88
CA ARG A 64 -8.69 -17.06 -2.89
C ARG A 64 -9.02 -16.13 -1.72
N ILE A 65 -8.05 -15.35 -1.25
CA ILE A 65 -8.29 -14.37 -0.18
C ILE A 65 -9.17 -13.22 -0.69
N ARG A 66 -8.90 -12.71 -1.89
CA ARG A 66 -9.71 -11.65 -2.51
C ARG A 66 -11.17 -12.07 -2.67
N ALA A 67 -11.41 -13.33 -3.09
CA ALA A 67 -12.76 -13.87 -3.17
C ALA A 67 -13.47 -13.92 -1.79
N ARG A 68 -12.75 -14.24 -0.70
CA ARG A 68 -13.29 -14.22 0.67
C ARG A 68 -13.55 -12.80 1.19
N GLU A 69 -12.78 -11.84 0.71
CA GLU A 69 -12.99 -10.41 0.93
C GLU A 69 -14.15 -9.85 0.08
N GLY A 70 -14.82 -10.68 -0.72
CA GLY A 70 -15.92 -10.28 -1.58
C GLY A 70 -15.49 -9.53 -2.84
N VAL A 71 -14.21 -9.62 -3.22
CA VAL A 71 -13.67 -8.95 -4.40
C VAL A 71 -13.28 -9.96 -5.47
N ALA A 72 -13.91 -9.85 -6.65
CA ALA A 72 -13.58 -10.64 -7.82
C ALA A 72 -12.30 -10.11 -8.47
N ASP A 73 -11.16 -10.65 -8.06
CA ASP A 73 -9.84 -10.27 -8.54
C ASP A 73 -9.10 -11.51 -9.08
N PRO A 74 -8.84 -11.61 -10.39
CA PRO A 74 -8.12 -12.74 -10.97
C PRO A 74 -6.62 -12.72 -10.65
N CYS A 75 -6.14 -11.68 -9.96
CA CYS A 75 -4.74 -11.44 -9.65
C CYS A 75 -3.89 -11.57 -10.93
N ALA A 76 -4.24 -10.78 -11.96
CA ALA A 76 -3.54 -10.80 -13.25
C ALA A 76 -2.04 -10.51 -13.08
N ALA A 77 -1.27 -10.65 -14.18
CA ALA A 77 0.14 -10.26 -14.16
C ALA A 77 0.28 -8.80 -13.70
N PRO A 78 1.29 -8.45 -12.90
CA PRO A 78 1.49 -7.09 -12.41
C PRO A 78 1.55 -6.07 -13.53
N GLU A 79 0.85 -4.97 -13.36
CA GLU A 79 0.88 -3.88 -14.33
C GLU A 79 2.19 -3.09 -14.19
N ARG A 80 2.67 -2.53 -15.31
CA ARG A 80 3.74 -1.54 -15.26
C ARG A 80 3.12 -0.17 -15.03
N SER A 81 3.32 0.37 -13.83
CA SER A 81 2.87 1.71 -13.50
C SER A 81 3.74 2.76 -14.21
N PRO A 82 3.14 3.82 -14.79
CA PRO A 82 3.89 4.94 -15.37
C PRO A 82 4.40 5.94 -14.32
N LEU A 83 4.08 5.74 -13.04
CA LEU A 83 4.52 6.64 -11.97
C LEU A 83 6.04 6.62 -11.85
N GLN A 84 6.62 7.81 -11.74
CA GLN A 84 8.04 7.95 -11.43
C GLN A 84 8.29 7.68 -9.95
N PRO A 85 9.45 7.12 -9.58
CA PRO A 85 9.82 6.96 -8.18
C PRO A 85 9.81 8.32 -7.46
N PRO A 86 9.16 8.41 -6.28
CA PRO A 86 9.06 9.67 -5.57
C PRO A 86 10.42 10.01 -4.93
N ARG A 87 10.68 11.32 -4.74
CA ARG A 87 11.92 11.79 -4.08
C ARG A 87 11.91 11.59 -2.56
N ALA A 88 10.73 11.36 -1.99
CA ALA A 88 10.48 11.09 -0.58
C ALA A 88 9.44 9.95 -0.48
N PRO A 89 9.28 9.30 0.68
CA PRO A 89 8.31 8.23 0.84
C PRO A 89 6.90 8.66 0.40
N ALA A 90 6.24 7.84 -0.41
CA ALA A 90 4.86 8.05 -0.83
C ALA A 90 3.86 7.37 0.11
N LEU A 91 2.67 7.94 0.21
CA LEU A 91 1.51 7.28 0.80
C LEU A 91 0.58 6.80 -0.32
N LEU A 92 0.41 5.49 -0.41
CA LEU A 92 -0.57 4.87 -1.29
C LEU A 92 -1.82 4.54 -0.48
N LEU A 93 -2.93 5.21 -0.80
CA LEU A 93 -4.26 4.87 -0.30
C LEU A 93 -5.03 4.14 -1.41
N SER A 94 -5.56 2.95 -1.14
CA SER A 94 -6.28 2.18 -2.16
C SER A 94 -7.67 1.72 -1.73
N ALA A 95 -8.63 1.77 -2.64
CA ALA A 95 -9.93 1.13 -2.46
C ALA A 95 -9.81 -0.40 -2.50
N ALA A 96 -10.77 -1.10 -1.88
CA ALA A 96 -10.79 -2.56 -1.88
C ALA A 96 -11.02 -3.14 -3.29
N SER A 97 -11.66 -2.38 -4.17
CA SER A 97 -11.95 -2.75 -5.56
C SER A 97 -10.75 -2.69 -6.50
N VAL A 98 -9.61 -2.10 -6.08
CA VAL A 98 -8.44 -2.03 -6.94
C VAL A 98 -7.83 -3.43 -7.13
N PRO A 99 -7.58 -3.88 -8.37
CA PRO A 99 -6.93 -5.16 -8.63
C PRO A 99 -5.52 -5.22 -8.03
N LEU A 100 -5.15 -6.37 -7.47
CA LEU A 100 -3.83 -6.57 -6.88
C LEU A 100 -2.69 -6.48 -7.91
N SER A 101 -2.95 -6.81 -9.18
CA SER A 101 -1.98 -6.60 -10.27
C SER A 101 -1.55 -5.14 -10.39
N ARG A 102 -2.49 -4.21 -10.18
CA ARG A 102 -2.21 -2.77 -10.20
C ARG A 102 -1.55 -2.31 -8.92
N ILE A 103 -2.05 -2.72 -7.77
CA ILE A 103 -1.41 -2.40 -6.49
C ILE A 103 0.06 -2.84 -6.53
N MET A 104 0.32 -4.04 -7.02
CA MET A 104 1.68 -4.56 -7.22
C MET A 104 2.51 -3.65 -8.13
N GLY A 105 1.97 -3.23 -9.28
CA GLY A 105 2.62 -2.28 -10.18
C GLY A 105 2.96 -0.95 -9.53
N LEU A 106 2.06 -0.41 -8.70
CA LEU A 106 2.28 0.81 -7.93
C LEU A 106 3.37 0.62 -6.87
N LEU A 107 3.30 -0.46 -6.08
CA LEU A 107 4.29 -0.75 -5.05
C LEU A 107 5.70 -0.86 -5.64
N VAL A 108 5.86 -1.55 -6.77
CA VAL A 108 7.17 -1.67 -7.44
C VAL A 108 7.68 -0.33 -7.96
N ALA A 109 6.81 0.48 -8.59
CA ALA A 109 7.22 1.79 -9.11
C ALA A 109 7.62 2.78 -8.01
N LEU A 110 6.96 2.70 -6.84
CA LEU A 110 7.19 3.61 -5.72
C LEU A 110 8.30 3.13 -4.78
N ALA A 111 8.60 1.83 -4.74
CA ALA A 111 9.60 1.24 -3.86
C ALA A 111 10.97 1.95 -3.87
N PRO A 112 11.53 2.43 -4.99
CA PRO A 112 12.82 3.11 -4.95
C PRO A 112 12.81 4.39 -4.08
N GLY A 113 11.68 5.09 -3.99
CA GLY A 113 11.49 6.26 -3.12
C GLY A 113 10.94 5.92 -1.73
N GLY A 114 10.51 4.68 -1.51
CA GLY A 114 9.78 4.24 -0.32
C GLY A 114 8.28 4.46 -0.45
N VAL A 115 7.48 3.52 0.06
CA VAL A 115 6.03 3.64 0.08
C VAL A 115 5.41 3.02 1.34
N VAL A 116 4.47 3.77 1.92
CA VAL A 116 3.51 3.28 2.89
C VAL A 116 2.22 3.01 2.17
N TRP A 117 1.76 1.77 2.17
CA TRP A 117 0.47 1.39 1.62
C TRP A 117 -0.56 1.24 2.74
N LYS A 118 -1.68 1.95 2.60
CA LYS A 118 -2.87 1.79 3.43
C LYS A 118 -4.02 1.31 2.54
N PRO A 119 -4.40 0.02 2.59
CA PRO A 119 -5.57 -0.49 1.88
C PRO A 119 -6.88 -0.07 2.56
N ALA A 120 -7.99 -0.14 1.84
CA ALA A 120 -9.31 -0.13 2.44
C ALA A 120 -9.48 -1.35 3.37
N PRO A 121 -10.27 -1.24 4.46
CA PRO A 121 -10.47 -2.35 5.41
C PRO A 121 -10.93 -3.66 4.75
N GLY A 122 -11.78 -3.55 3.71
CA GLY A 122 -12.27 -4.70 2.94
C GLY A 122 -11.21 -5.44 2.10
N ALA A 123 -9.95 -5.00 2.09
CA ALA A 123 -8.84 -5.68 1.40
C ALA A 123 -7.65 -5.97 2.33
N ALA A 124 -7.88 -5.95 3.65
CA ALA A 124 -6.81 -6.02 4.63
C ALA A 124 -6.05 -7.37 4.61
N ALA A 125 -6.75 -8.50 4.44
CA ALA A 125 -6.13 -9.82 4.50
C ALA A 125 -5.27 -10.09 3.27
N SER A 126 -5.75 -9.72 2.08
CA SER A 126 -4.97 -9.84 0.84
C SER A 126 -3.77 -8.91 0.84
N ALA A 127 -3.92 -7.69 1.37
CA ALA A 127 -2.81 -6.75 1.55
C ALA A 127 -1.73 -7.28 2.50
N HIS A 128 -2.12 -7.90 3.61
CA HIS A 128 -1.17 -8.55 4.53
C HIS A 128 -0.41 -9.68 3.85
N LEU A 129 -1.11 -10.57 3.13
CA LEU A 129 -0.45 -11.66 2.42
C LEU A 129 0.54 -11.10 1.38
N LEU A 130 0.11 -10.13 0.58
CA LEU A 130 0.95 -9.50 -0.44
C LEU A 130 2.20 -8.89 0.21
N MET A 131 2.04 -8.09 1.25
CA MET A 131 3.18 -7.44 1.90
C MET A 131 4.12 -8.43 2.58
N ARG A 132 3.60 -9.53 3.13
CA ARG A 132 4.42 -10.59 3.71
C ARG A 132 5.40 -11.18 2.70
N VAL A 133 5.00 -11.31 1.44
CA VAL A 133 5.86 -11.89 0.40
C VAL A 133 6.73 -10.87 -0.32
N LEU A 134 6.31 -9.60 -0.37
CA LEU A 134 7.09 -8.54 -1.00
C LEU A 134 8.17 -7.95 -0.09
N VAL A 135 7.89 -7.77 1.19
CA VAL A 135 8.80 -7.07 2.13
C VAL A 135 10.22 -7.64 2.16
N PRO A 136 10.45 -8.97 2.12
CA PRO A 136 11.81 -9.53 2.05
C PRO A 136 12.65 -9.03 0.87
N HIS A 137 12.00 -8.69 -0.25
CA HIS A 137 12.65 -8.22 -1.49
C HIS A 137 12.63 -6.70 -1.66
N ALA A 138 12.02 -6.00 -0.70
CA ALA A 138 11.80 -4.56 -0.78
C ALA A 138 12.97 -3.71 -0.25
N GLY A 139 14.00 -4.33 0.36
CA GLY A 139 15.11 -3.58 0.97
C GLY A 139 14.66 -2.64 2.12
N GLY A 140 13.51 -2.92 2.74
CA GLY A 140 12.90 -2.05 3.74
C GLY A 140 12.23 -0.80 3.16
N ARG A 141 11.80 -0.82 1.89
CA ARG A 141 11.12 0.31 1.22
C ARG A 141 9.61 0.20 1.12
N LEU A 142 9.04 -0.93 1.54
CA LEU A 142 7.60 -1.16 1.54
C LEU A 142 7.11 -1.28 2.99
N ALA A 143 6.08 -0.50 3.34
CA ALA A 143 5.38 -0.60 4.60
C ALA A 143 3.87 -0.77 4.37
N LEU A 144 3.22 -1.54 5.23
CA LEU A 144 1.76 -1.67 5.28
C LEU A 144 1.25 -0.94 6.52
N LEU A 145 0.21 -0.16 6.35
CA LEU A 145 -0.51 0.49 7.44
C LEU A 145 -1.96 0.04 7.40
N GLN A 146 -2.39 -0.66 8.44
CA GLN A 146 -3.80 -1.00 8.62
C GLN A 146 -4.54 0.11 9.34
N GLY A 147 -5.78 0.34 8.92
CA GLY A 147 -6.64 1.33 9.53
C GLY A 147 -7.97 1.43 8.81
N ASP A 148 -8.92 2.08 9.47
CA ASP A 148 -10.22 2.42 8.90
C ASP A 148 -10.12 3.59 7.91
N HIS A 149 -11.28 4.10 7.46
CA HIS A 149 -11.32 5.25 6.57
C HIS A 149 -10.82 6.54 7.24
N ALA A 150 -11.10 6.72 8.54
CA ALA A 150 -10.63 7.88 9.31
C ALA A 150 -9.10 7.93 9.39
N THR A 151 -8.45 6.79 9.60
CA THR A 151 -6.99 6.65 9.56
C THR A 151 -6.43 7.09 8.22
N GLY A 152 -7.06 6.69 7.11
CA GLY A 152 -6.68 7.13 5.76
C GLY A 152 -6.76 8.64 5.58
N GLY A 153 -7.84 9.27 6.06
CA GLY A 153 -8.03 10.73 5.99
C GLY A 153 -6.98 11.51 6.78
N LEU A 154 -6.64 11.05 7.99
CA LEU A 154 -5.60 11.68 8.81
C LEU A 154 -4.22 11.64 8.14
N LEU A 155 -3.85 10.49 7.55
CA LEU A 155 -2.58 10.34 6.86
C LEU A 155 -2.52 11.19 5.59
N ALA A 156 -3.61 11.23 4.84
CA ALA A 156 -3.72 12.07 3.66
C ALA A 156 -3.51 13.56 4.00
N LYS A 157 -4.20 14.05 5.03
CA LYS A 157 -4.05 15.44 5.50
C LYS A 157 -2.60 15.75 5.87
N ALA A 158 -1.97 14.88 6.66
CA ALA A 158 -0.57 15.01 7.03
C ALA A 158 0.39 15.06 5.84
N MET A 159 0.15 14.21 4.83
CA MET A 159 0.99 14.18 3.62
C MET A 159 0.84 15.45 2.79
N THR A 160 -0.38 15.97 2.65
CA THR A 160 -0.65 17.23 1.94
C THR A 160 0.01 18.42 2.64
N GLU A 161 -0.08 18.48 3.98
CA GLU A 161 0.56 19.55 4.79
C GLU A 161 2.09 19.47 4.77
N GLY A 162 2.65 18.25 4.78
CA GLY A 162 4.09 17.99 4.78
C GLY A 162 4.74 17.92 3.39
N GLN A 163 4.02 18.24 2.30
CA GLN A 163 4.49 18.14 0.91
C GLN A 163 4.94 16.72 0.48
N GLY A 164 4.38 15.68 1.10
CA GLY A 164 4.63 14.30 0.74
C GLY A 164 3.87 13.87 -0.53
N THR A 165 4.31 12.80 -1.18
CA THR A 165 3.60 12.25 -2.35
C THR A 165 2.40 11.42 -1.90
N LEU A 166 1.18 11.88 -2.21
CA LEU A 166 -0.08 11.19 -1.91
C LEU A 166 -0.68 10.57 -3.18
N ILE A 167 -0.98 9.27 -3.13
CA ILE A 167 -1.58 8.53 -4.24
C ILE A 167 -2.93 7.96 -3.81
N TRP A 168 -3.97 8.26 -4.57
CA TRP A 168 -5.30 7.72 -4.40
C TRP A 168 -5.62 6.72 -5.53
N ALA A 169 -5.58 5.44 -5.20
CA ALA A 169 -5.94 4.36 -6.11
C ALA A 169 -7.41 3.97 -5.91
N SER A 170 -8.30 4.52 -6.73
CA SER A 170 -9.73 4.23 -6.74
C SER A 170 -10.41 4.88 -7.95
N ASP A 171 -11.55 4.33 -8.37
CA ASP A 171 -12.46 5.04 -9.29
C ASP A 171 -13.36 6.05 -8.57
N ALA A 172 -13.51 5.92 -7.24
CA ALA A 172 -14.27 6.87 -6.45
C ALA A 172 -13.51 8.21 -6.34
N ALA A 173 -14.26 9.28 -6.07
CA ALA A 173 -13.66 10.55 -5.68
C ALA A 173 -12.75 10.34 -4.45
N PRO A 174 -11.58 11.01 -4.38
CA PRO A 174 -10.83 11.09 -3.15
C PRO A 174 -11.71 11.65 -2.03
N PRO A 175 -11.51 11.19 -0.78
CA PRO A 175 -12.11 11.85 0.39
C PRO A 175 -11.78 13.35 0.44
N ASP A 176 -12.67 14.13 1.06
CA ASP A 176 -12.49 15.58 1.23
C ASP A 176 -11.13 15.91 1.88
N GLY A 177 -10.44 16.92 1.35
CA GLY A 177 -9.09 17.31 1.80
C GLY A 177 -7.94 16.56 1.13
N MET A 178 -8.21 15.75 0.09
CA MET A 178 -7.22 15.05 -0.74
C MET A 178 -7.04 15.65 -2.14
N ASP A 179 -7.33 16.93 -2.32
CA ASP A 179 -7.39 17.55 -3.65
C ASP A 179 -6.04 17.54 -4.40
N ALA A 180 -4.92 17.50 -3.67
CA ALA A 180 -3.57 17.49 -4.22
C ALA A 180 -3.00 16.07 -4.48
N CYS A 181 -3.83 15.02 -4.50
CA CYS A 181 -3.35 13.65 -4.70
C CYS A 181 -3.16 13.27 -6.19
N THR A 182 -2.20 12.39 -6.45
CA THR A 182 -2.10 11.69 -7.73
C THR A 182 -3.17 10.61 -7.78
N ARG A 183 -4.11 10.72 -8.72
CA ARG A 183 -5.22 9.78 -8.88
C ARG A 183 -4.85 8.64 -9.82
N VAL A 184 -5.10 7.41 -9.38
CA VAL A 184 -4.93 6.20 -10.18
C VAL A 184 -6.26 5.46 -10.21
N SER A 185 -6.78 5.18 -11.41
CA SER A 185 -8.04 4.44 -11.56
C SER A 185 -7.89 2.99 -11.10
N ALA A 186 -8.98 2.42 -10.57
CA ALA A 186 -9.07 0.99 -10.26
C ALA A 186 -9.23 0.14 -11.54
N ARG A 187 -9.58 0.73 -12.68
CA ARG A 187 -9.68 0.09 -14.01
C ARG A 187 -8.46 0.39 -14.85
N GLY A 188 -8.12 -0.51 -15.78
CA GLY A 188 -7.05 -0.40 -16.80
C GLY A 188 -6.73 1.05 -17.19
N PRO A 189 -5.51 1.40 -17.67
CA PRO A 189 -5.32 2.70 -18.29
C PRO A 189 -6.48 2.91 -19.25
N ALA A 190 -7.25 3.98 -19.06
CA ALA A 190 -8.20 4.40 -20.07
C ALA A 190 -7.34 4.53 -21.32
N THR A 191 -7.52 3.65 -22.29
CA THR A 191 -7.03 3.90 -23.64
C THR A 191 -7.67 5.21 -24.03
N ASP A 192 -6.92 6.31 -23.91
CA ASP A 192 -7.39 7.61 -24.35
C ASP A 192 -7.70 7.46 -25.84
N PRO A 193 -8.97 7.53 -26.26
CA PRO A 193 -9.32 7.38 -27.67
C PRO A 193 -8.76 8.53 -28.52
N ARG A 194 -8.12 9.55 -27.92
CA ARG A 194 -7.51 10.70 -28.59
C ARG A 194 -6.00 10.59 -28.85
N ARG A 195 -5.37 9.46 -28.51
CA ARG A 195 -3.99 9.14 -28.92
C ARG A 195 -3.99 7.97 -29.92
N ARG A 196 -4.45 8.24 -31.14
CA ARG A 196 -4.13 7.49 -32.35
C ARG A 196 -3.82 8.47 -33.46
#